data_AF-A0A7Y4YI30-F1
#
_entry.id   AF-A0A7Y4YI30-F1
#
_cell.length_a   1.000
_cell.length_b   1.000
_cell.length_c   1.000
_cell.angle_alpha   90.00
_cell.angle_beta   90.00
_cell.angle_gamma   90.00
#
_symmetry.space_group_name_H-M   'P 1'
#
loop_
_entity.id
_entity.type
_entity.pdbx_description
1 polymer ?
#
loop_
_entity_poly.entity_id
_entity_poly.type
_entity_poly.pdbx_seq_one_letter_code
_entity_poly.pdbx_strand_id
1 'polypeptide(L)' 'MDKSSIKRILVRGPNWLGDAVMCEPALRGLRSLFPDAQIALLVKP' A
#
# COMPACT_ATOMS: atom_id res chain seq x y z
N MET A 1 17.70 7.13 2.25
CA MET A 1 16.87 6.64 3.38
C MET A 1 16.96 5.12 3.38
N ASP A 2 17.35 4.51 4.49
CA ASP A 2 17.42 3.06 4.59
C ASP A 2 16.01 2.47 4.62
N LYS A 3 15.61 1.82 3.52
CA LYS A 3 14.27 1.23 3.39
C LYS A 3 14.04 0.07 4.37
N SER A 4 15.10 -0.59 4.82
CA SER A 4 15.00 -1.73 5.75
C SER A 4 14.53 -1.30 7.15
N SER A 5 14.70 -0.02 7.49
CA SER A 5 14.22 0.57 8.74
C SER A 5 12.70 0.80 8.77
N ILE A 6 12.02 0.84 7.60
CA ILE A 6 10.58 1.04 7.51
C ILE A 6 9.88 -0.30 7.71
N LYS A 7 9.27 -0.47 8.90
CA LYS A 7 8.61 -1.74 9.27
C LYS A 7 7.09 -1.75 9.06
N ARG A 8 6.44 -0.58 9.04
CA ARG A 8 4.97 -0.46 8.96
C ARG A 8 4.57 0.68 8.03
N ILE A 9 3.66 0.39 7.11
CA ILE A 9 3.13 1.34 6.13
C ILE A 9 1.61 1.26 6.16
N LEU A 10 0.95 2.40 6.38
CA LEU A 10 -0.49 2.54 6.21
C LEU A 10 -0.76 3.24 4.87
N VAL A 11 -1.52 2.59 4.01
CA VAL A 11 -2.01 3.19 2.76
C VAL A 11 -3.46 3.59 2.97
N ARG A 12 -3.79 4.85 2.69
CA ARG A 12 -5.18 5.29 2.60
C ARG A 12 -5.66 5.02 1.17
N GLY A 13 -6.52 4.03 1.01
CA GLY A 13 -7.08 3.64 -0.28
C GLY A 13 -8.33 4.43 -0.67
N PRO A 14 -8.69 4.41 -1.96
CA PRO A 14 -9.96 4.92 -2.44
C PRO A 14 -11.12 3.99 -2.03
N ASN A 15 -12.32 4.53 -1.93
CA ASN A 15 -13.51 3.83 -1.45
C ASN A 15 -14.47 3.36 -2.57
N TRP A 16 -14.18 3.67 -3.83
CA TRP A 16 -14.91 3.17 -5.00
C TRP A 16 -14.17 1.97 -5.61
N LEU A 17 -14.92 0.97 -6.09
CA LEU A 17 -14.36 -0.24 -6.68
C LEU A 17 -13.44 0.05 -7.87
N GLY A 18 -13.84 0.95 -8.79
CA GLY A 18 -13.05 1.28 -9.96
C GLY A 18 -11.68 1.83 -9.60
N ASP A 19 -11.64 2.78 -8.66
CA ASP A 19 -10.39 3.35 -8.16
C ASP A 19 -9.55 2.32 -7.40
N ALA A 20 -10.18 1.42 -6.64
CA ALA A 20 -9.48 0.34 -5.94
C ALA A 20 -8.76 -0.60 -6.94
N VAL A 21 -9.42 -0.95 -8.04
CA VAL A 21 -8.83 -1.75 -9.13
C VAL A 21 -7.70 -0.97 -9.81
N MET A 22 -7.92 0.30 -10.13
CA MET A 22 -6.91 1.15 -10.78
C MET A 22 -5.66 1.38 -9.90
N CYS A 23 -5.82 1.39 -8.58
CA CYS A 23 -4.71 1.56 -7.64
C CYS A 23 -3.98 0.26 -7.27
N GLU A 24 -4.47 -0.91 -7.66
CA GLU A 24 -3.84 -2.20 -7.34
C GLU A 24 -2.37 -2.30 -7.79
N PRO A 25 -1.99 -1.87 -9.01
CA PRO A 25 -0.60 -1.92 -9.46
C PRO A 25 0.34 -1.07 -8.59
N ALA A 26 -0.15 0.03 -8.03
CA ALA A 26 0.61 0.86 -7.11
C ALA A 26 0.86 0.15 -5.77
N LEU A 27 -0.12 -0.61 -5.27
CA LEU A 27 0.05 -1.45 -4.07
C LEU A 27 1.07 -2.58 -4.30
N ARG A 28 1.07 -3.19 -5.49
CA ARG A 28 2.10 -4.16 -5.87
C ARG A 28 3.49 -3.54 -5.90
N GLY A 29 3.62 -2.38 -6.55
CA GLY A 29 4.89 -1.64 -6.57
C GLY A 29 5.39 -1.28 -5.18
N LEU A 30 4.48 -0.88 -4.28
CA LEU A 30 4.81 -0.59 -2.88
C LEU A 30 5.34 -1.84 -2.15
N ARG A 31 4.71 -3.01 -2.34
CA ARG A 31 5.20 -4.29 -1.79
C ARG A 31 6.58 -4.65 -2.34
N SER A 32 6.83 -4.47 -3.64
CA SER A 32 8.14 -4.72 -4.24
C SER A 32 9.25 -3.82 -3.67
N LEU A 33 8.93 -2.58 -3.31
CA LEU A 33 9.87 -1.63 -2.72
C LEU A 33 10.14 -1.87 -1.24
N PHE A 34 9.17 -2.44 -0.51
CA PHE A 34 9.21 -2.69 0.93
C PHE A 34 8.79 -4.14 1.23
N PRO A 35 9.59 -5.14 0.82
CA PRO A 35 9.23 -6.55 0.92
C PRO A 35 8.96 -6.99 2.36
N ASP A 36 9.72 -6.47 3.32
CA ASP A 36 9.65 -6.87 4.74
C ASP A 36 8.69 -5.99 5.58
N ALA A 37 8.12 -4.93 5.00
CA ALA A 37 7.24 -4.05 5.74
C ALA A 37 5.83 -4.64 5.85
N GLN A 38 5.18 -4.46 6.99
CA GLN A 38 3.75 -4.69 7.10
C GLN A 38 3.01 -3.54 6.39
N ILE A 39 2.17 -3.87 5.42
CA ILE A 39 1.38 -2.89 4.64
C ILE A 39 -0.09 -3.11 4.98
N ALA A 40 -0.73 -2.10 5.55
CA ALA A 40 -2.17 -2.10 5.83
C ALA A 40 -2.87 -1.11 4.90
N LEU A 41 -4.07 -1.46 4.41
CA LEU A 41 -4.91 -0.59 3.58
C LEU A 41 -6.11 -0.13 4.41
N LEU A 42 -6.24 1.19 4.60
CA LEU A 42 -7.41 1.81 5.19
C LEU A 42 -8.31 2.35 4.09
N VAL A 43 -9.55 1.88 4.05
CA VAL A 43 -10.60 2.33 3.14
C VAL A 43 -11.84 2.69 3.94
N LYS A 44 -12.58 3.70 3.48
CA LYS A 44 -13.87 4.06 4.07
C LYS A 44 -14.89 2.96 3.72
N PRO A 45 -15.78 2.56 4.65
CA PRO A 45 -16.94 1.74 4.33
C PRO A 45 -17.79 2.35 3.22
#